data_AF-N6TXV2-F1
#
_entry.id   AF-N6TXV2-F1
#
_cell.length_a   1.000
_cell.length_b   1.000
_cell.length_c   1.000
_cell.angle_alpha   90.00
_cell.angle_beta   90.00
_cell.angle_gamma   90.00
#
_symmetry.space_group_name_H-M   'P 1'
#
loop_
_entity.id
_entity.type
_entity.pdbx_description
1 polymer ?
#
loop_
_entity_poly.entity_id
_entity_poly.type
_entity_poly.pdbx_seq_one_letter_code
_entity_poly.pdbx_strand_id
1 'polypeptide(L)'
;MNAFMSGQILLSRTAALINGKIPGVYANRANLLKFNITIARPTSDSKSILDGTEIPEKPKKPLTPYFKFLLEKRTALHKENPSLKSKDLIQLVAEKWRALSPEDKDKFEAESMQDKQKYQLEMQLYKEKLTTEQEEALHQLQIAKRKERTQRRVKKESKAEGKPKRPLSSYGLFIRDHGSSGKSFKELLSELKSKWENLSEVQKEKYHIESNKNWENYETELQKWENDRVEEGKLHLVRTKTKKSLQLLKKKSKPNKTNTE
;
A
#
# COMPACT_ATOMS: atom_id res chain seq x y z
N MET A 1 30.24 -13.79 40.92
CA MET A 1 31.04 -13.14 39.85
C MET A 1 30.49 -13.60 38.52
N ASN A 2 29.79 -12.72 37.79
CA ASN A 2 29.84 -12.61 36.33
C ASN A 2 28.96 -11.42 35.93
N ALA A 3 29.65 -10.39 35.46
CA ALA A 3 29.13 -9.07 35.20
C ALA A 3 28.59 -8.94 33.77
N PHE A 4 27.54 -8.14 33.67
CA PHE A 4 27.15 -7.28 32.55
C PHE A 4 28.21 -7.09 31.47
N MET A 5 27.85 -7.35 30.21
CA MET A 5 28.36 -6.59 29.06
C MET A 5 27.22 -6.34 28.06
N SER A 6 26.79 -5.08 28.05
CA SER A 6 25.83 -4.49 27.12
C SER A 6 26.34 -4.54 25.68
N GLY A 7 25.54 -5.07 24.77
CA GLY A 7 25.74 -4.94 23.32
C GLY A 7 25.31 -3.55 22.83
N GLN A 8 26.21 -2.57 22.86
CA GLN A 8 26.08 -1.35 22.08
C GLN A 8 26.26 -1.70 20.58
N ILE A 9 25.20 -1.52 19.78
CA ILE A 9 25.35 -1.50 18.32
C ILE A 9 25.63 -0.06 17.91
N LEU A 10 26.87 0.14 17.44
CA LEU A 10 27.48 1.39 17.02
C LEU A 10 26.63 2.15 15.99
N LEU A 11 26.29 3.39 16.33
CA LEU A 11 25.92 4.44 15.37
C LEU A 11 27.22 4.99 14.75
N SER A 12 27.63 4.46 13.60
CA SER A 12 28.64 5.09 12.75
C SER A 12 28.19 5.07 11.29
N ARG A 13 27.46 6.12 10.89
CA ARG A 13 27.40 6.55 9.50
C ARG A 13 27.93 7.98 9.44
N THR A 14 29.25 8.06 9.35
CA THR A 14 29.99 9.26 8.99
C THR A 14 29.62 9.72 7.57
N ALA A 15 29.71 11.02 7.39
CA ALA A 15 29.39 11.74 6.17
C ALA A 15 30.29 11.34 4.99
N ALA A 16 29.68 11.20 3.81
CA ALA A 16 30.34 11.32 2.52
C ALA A 16 29.45 12.21 1.64
N LEU A 17 29.73 13.52 1.70
CA LEU A 17 29.45 14.44 0.61
C LEU A 17 30.50 14.19 -0.47
N ILE A 18 30.04 14.03 -1.72
CA ILE A 18 30.70 14.36 -3.00
C ILE A 18 30.13 13.42 -4.07
N ASN A 19 29.68 14.03 -5.17
CA ASN A 19 29.15 13.46 -6.43
C ASN A 19 27.65 13.09 -6.50
N GLY A 20 26.82 14.11 -6.73
CA GLY A 20 26.18 14.26 -8.04
C GLY A 20 25.16 13.22 -8.53
N LYS A 21 24.54 12.40 -7.67
CA LYS A 21 23.36 11.61 -8.06
C LYS A 21 22.46 11.35 -6.86
N ILE A 22 21.41 12.14 -6.73
CA ILE A 22 20.38 11.97 -5.69
C ILE A 22 19.66 10.64 -5.96
N PRO A 23 19.74 9.63 -5.07
CA PRO A 23 19.06 8.35 -5.27
C PRO A 23 17.55 8.55 -5.24
N GLY A 24 16.86 7.96 -6.22
CA GLY A 24 15.43 8.09 -6.46
C GLY A 24 14.53 7.57 -5.33
N VAL A 25 14.40 8.35 -4.26
CA VAL A 25 13.45 8.13 -3.16
C VAL A 25 12.64 9.42 -2.91
N TYR A 26 12.06 9.98 -3.97
CA TYR A 26 11.08 11.08 -3.84
C TYR A 26 9.77 10.71 -4.54
N ALA A 27 9.16 9.62 -4.07
CA ALA A 27 7.75 9.38 -4.35
C ALA A 27 6.90 10.40 -3.55
N ASN A 28 6.43 11.43 -4.25
CA ASN A 28 5.21 12.19 -3.95
C ASN A 28 5.00 12.66 -2.49
N ARG A 29 5.90 13.50 -1.96
CA ARG A 29 5.58 14.33 -0.77
C ARG A 29 4.83 15.63 -1.10
N ALA A 30 4.80 16.04 -2.37
CA ALA A 30 4.23 17.31 -2.76
C ALA A 30 2.69 17.33 -2.88
N ASN A 31 2.05 16.15 -2.81
CA ASN A 31 0.61 16.00 -2.64
C ASN A 31 0.12 16.15 -1.18
N LEU A 32 1.01 16.32 -0.20
CA LEU A 32 0.65 16.32 1.23
C LEU A 32 0.07 17.63 1.76
N LEU A 33 0.14 18.74 1.02
CA LEU A 33 -0.07 20.07 1.61
C LEU A 33 -1.32 20.82 1.12
N LYS A 34 -2.06 20.31 0.11
CA LYS A 34 -3.33 20.92 -0.36
C LYS A 34 -4.37 19.96 -0.95
N PHE A 35 -4.07 18.68 -1.07
CA PHE A 35 -5.14 17.71 -1.31
C PHE A 35 -5.58 17.19 0.05
N ASN A 36 -6.88 17.26 0.32
CA ASN A 36 -7.52 16.32 1.22
C ASN A 36 -6.96 14.95 0.80
N ILE A 37 -5.99 14.43 1.56
CA ILE A 37 -5.58 13.06 1.38
C ILE A 37 -6.91 12.36 1.55
N THR A 38 -7.43 11.74 0.49
CA THR A 38 -8.37 10.65 0.71
C THR A 38 -7.52 9.64 1.45
N ILE A 39 -7.42 9.79 2.77
CA ILE A 39 -6.82 8.82 3.67
C ILE A 39 -7.66 7.63 3.32
N ALA A 40 -7.05 6.67 2.63
CA ALA A 40 -7.79 5.50 2.19
C ALA A 40 -8.54 5.02 3.42
N ARG A 41 -9.87 4.95 3.30
CA ARG A 41 -10.77 4.71 4.43
C ARG A 41 -10.14 3.59 5.26
N PRO A 42 -9.89 3.82 6.56
CA PRO A 42 -9.23 2.82 7.38
C PRO A 42 -9.95 1.48 7.18
N THR A 43 -9.19 0.43 6.91
CA THR A 43 -9.75 -0.92 6.82
C THR A 43 -10.46 -1.23 8.13
N SER A 44 -11.47 -2.10 8.08
CA SER A 44 -12.20 -2.54 9.29
C SER A 44 -11.22 -2.90 10.42
N ASP A 45 -10.18 -3.67 10.09
CA ASP A 45 -9.12 -4.08 11.02
C ASP A 45 -8.34 -2.90 11.62
N SER A 46 -7.98 -1.90 10.78
CA SER A 46 -7.26 -0.72 11.28
C SER A 46 -8.15 0.21 12.09
N LYS A 47 -9.46 0.21 11.83
CA LYS A 47 -10.45 1.00 12.56
C LYS A 47 -10.72 0.36 13.93
N SER A 48 -10.90 -0.96 13.99
CA SER A 48 -11.11 -1.67 15.26
C SER A 48 -9.92 -1.56 16.22
N ILE A 49 -8.68 -1.52 15.70
CA ILE A 49 -7.48 -1.31 16.53
C ILE A 49 -7.45 0.11 17.13
N LEU A 50 -7.92 1.11 16.39
CA LEU A 50 -7.93 2.51 16.82
C LEU A 50 -9.10 2.84 17.75
N ASP A 51 -10.28 2.28 17.51
CA ASP A 51 -11.48 2.57 18.31
C ASP A 51 -11.42 1.91 19.70
N GLY A 52 -10.58 0.87 19.89
CA GLY A 52 -10.46 0.14 21.15
C GLY A 52 -9.38 0.64 22.11
N THR A 53 -8.51 1.56 21.68
CA THR A 53 -7.41 2.08 22.49
C THR A 53 -7.31 3.59 22.28
N GLU A 54 -7.53 4.39 23.34
CA GLU A 54 -7.36 5.85 23.30
C GLU A 54 -5.87 6.20 23.14
N ILE A 55 -5.34 6.03 21.93
CA ILE A 55 -3.92 6.22 21.63
C ILE A 55 -3.65 7.72 21.50
N PRO A 56 -2.71 8.28 22.27
CA PRO A 56 -2.34 9.70 22.14
C PRO A 56 -1.82 10.01 20.73
N GLU A 57 -2.05 11.23 20.25
CA GLU A 57 -1.60 11.64 18.92
C GLU A 57 -0.06 11.61 18.81
N LYS A 58 0.43 10.89 17.80
CA LYS A 58 1.86 10.80 17.53
C LYS A 58 2.42 12.12 17.01
N PRO A 59 3.52 12.66 17.59
CA PRO A 59 4.20 13.84 17.06
C PRO A 59 4.54 13.67 15.57
N LYS A 60 4.27 14.70 14.78
CA LYS A 60 4.50 14.68 13.33
C LYS A 60 5.97 14.97 13.04
N LYS A 61 6.54 14.25 12.07
CA LYS A 61 7.91 14.50 11.62
C LYS A 61 8.04 15.93 11.07
N PRO A 62 9.10 16.66 11.42
CA PRO A 62 9.30 18.02 10.93
C PRO A 62 9.57 18.01 9.42
N LEU A 63 9.30 19.16 8.79
CA LEU A 63 9.57 19.37 7.37
C LEU A 63 11.08 19.54 7.17
N THR A 64 11.59 19.03 6.05
CA THR A 64 12.98 19.25 5.64
C THR A 64 13.14 20.67 5.08
N PRO A 65 14.38 21.20 4.94
CA PRO A 65 14.62 22.57 4.48
C PRO A 65 13.90 22.90 3.17
N TYR A 66 14.06 22.03 2.17
CA TYR A 66 13.35 22.15 0.89
C TYR A 66 11.82 22.16 1.02
N PHE A 67 11.23 21.35 1.92
CA PHE A 67 9.77 21.32 2.08
C PHE A 67 9.23 22.56 2.78
N LYS A 68 10.03 23.19 3.65
CA LYS A 68 9.71 24.50 4.22
C LYS A 68 9.68 25.57 3.13
N PHE A 69 10.74 25.63 2.32
CA PHE A 69 10.78 26.52 1.16
C PHE A 69 9.63 26.27 0.18
N LEU A 70 9.30 24.99 -0.08
CA LEU A 70 8.17 24.62 -0.93
C LEU A 70 6.85 25.13 -0.38
N LEU A 71 6.60 25.00 0.92
CA LEU A 71 5.37 25.46 1.54
C LEU A 71 5.22 26.98 1.41
N GLU A 72 6.31 27.72 1.62
CA GLU A 72 6.33 29.17 1.52
C GLU A 72 6.11 29.67 0.08
N LYS A 73 6.86 29.13 -0.88
CA LYS A 73 6.83 29.63 -2.27
C LYS A 73 5.68 29.08 -3.12
N ARG A 74 5.13 27.91 -2.80
CA ARG A 74 4.04 27.29 -3.58
C ARG A 74 2.80 28.17 -3.63
N THR A 75 2.44 28.83 -2.53
CA THR A 75 1.22 29.65 -2.45
C THR A 75 1.32 30.88 -3.34
N ALA A 76 2.46 31.57 -3.34
CA ALA A 76 2.75 32.69 -4.23
C ALA A 76 2.74 32.26 -5.70
N LEU A 77 3.48 31.20 -6.04
CA LEU A 77 3.57 30.71 -7.41
C LEU A 77 2.24 30.23 -7.98
N HIS A 78 1.37 29.65 -7.14
CA HIS A 78 0.02 29.25 -7.55
C HIS A 78 -0.89 30.47 -7.78
N LYS A 79 -0.71 31.56 -7.04
CA LYS A 79 -1.46 32.80 -7.29
C LYS A 79 -1.00 33.48 -8.58
N GLU A 80 0.30 33.47 -8.84
CA GLU A 80 0.88 33.99 -10.09
C GLU A 80 0.51 33.12 -11.30
N ASN A 81 0.38 31.80 -11.10
CA ASN A 81 0.12 30.85 -12.18
C ASN A 81 -1.08 29.94 -11.85
N PRO A 82 -2.31 30.48 -11.81
CA PRO A 82 -3.49 29.71 -11.43
C PRO A 82 -3.83 28.60 -12.43
N SER A 83 -3.40 28.72 -13.68
CA SER A 83 -3.61 27.73 -14.74
C SER A 83 -2.65 26.54 -14.67
N LEU A 84 -1.53 26.66 -13.94
CA LEU A 84 -0.53 25.59 -13.87
C LEU A 84 -0.99 24.47 -12.93
N LYS A 85 -0.75 23.23 -13.38
CA LYS A 85 -1.01 22.05 -12.55
C LYS A 85 0.01 22.01 -11.40
N SER A 86 -0.42 21.45 -10.27
CA SER A 86 0.44 21.34 -9.07
C SER A 86 1.80 20.71 -9.36
N LYS A 87 1.86 19.69 -10.23
CA LYS A 87 3.12 19.02 -10.62
C LYS A 87 4.13 20.02 -11.20
N ASP A 88 3.69 20.88 -12.10
CA ASP A 88 4.54 21.82 -12.81
C ASP A 88 4.97 22.97 -11.88
N LEU A 89 4.07 23.40 -10.97
CA LEU A 89 4.41 24.33 -9.89
C LEU A 89 5.51 23.79 -8.97
N ILE A 90 5.45 22.50 -8.60
CA ILE A 90 6.45 21.86 -7.76
C ILE A 90 7.80 21.79 -8.49
N GLN A 91 7.78 21.49 -9.78
CA GLN A 91 8.98 21.47 -10.61
C GLN A 91 9.64 22.86 -10.65
N LEU A 92 8.86 23.91 -10.85
CA LEU A 92 9.34 25.29 -10.81
C LEU A 92 9.95 25.67 -9.46
N VAL A 93 9.33 25.26 -8.35
CA VAL A 93 9.90 25.47 -7.01
C VAL A 93 11.21 24.73 -6.83
N ALA A 94 11.31 23.50 -7.34
CA ALA A 94 12.55 22.72 -7.28
C ALA A 94 13.70 23.37 -8.06
N GLU A 95 13.39 24.08 -9.15
CA GLU A 95 14.34 24.89 -9.91
C GLU A 95 14.78 26.12 -9.11
N LYS A 96 13.82 26.86 -8.54
CA LYS A 96 14.11 28.01 -7.66
C LYS A 96 14.95 27.62 -6.45
N TRP A 97 14.71 26.46 -5.84
CA TRP A 97 15.53 25.95 -4.74
C TRP A 97 16.97 25.64 -5.16
N ARG A 98 17.16 25.05 -6.35
CA ARG A 98 18.51 24.75 -6.88
C ARG A 98 19.30 26.03 -7.12
N ALA A 99 18.65 27.06 -7.67
CA ALA A 99 19.22 28.37 -7.93
C ALA A 99 19.44 29.24 -6.67
N LEU A 100 18.89 28.84 -5.53
CA LEU A 100 19.02 29.58 -4.27
C LEU A 100 20.47 29.58 -3.76
N SER A 101 20.90 30.70 -3.16
CA SER A 101 22.24 30.87 -2.59
C SER A 101 22.48 29.88 -1.42
N PRO A 102 23.73 29.55 -1.09
CA PRO A 102 24.05 28.75 0.10
C PRO A 102 23.52 29.40 1.38
N GLU A 103 23.67 30.72 1.53
CA GLU A 103 23.24 31.47 2.71
C GLU A 103 21.72 31.36 2.97
N ASP A 104 20.93 31.49 1.91
CA ASP A 104 19.48 31.34 2.01
C ASP A 104 19.08 29.88 2.33
N LYS A 105 19.83 28.90 1.81
CA LYS A 105 19.61 27.48 2.15
C LYS A 105 19.94 27.21 3.61
N ASP A 106 21.03 27.78 4.12
CA ASP A 106 21.48 27.63 5.51
C ASP A 106 20.43 28.08 6.50
N LYS A 107 19.67 29.16 6.20
CA LYS A 107 18.53 29.57 7.01
C LYS A 107 17.49 28.46 7.17
N PHE A 108 17.07 27.84 6.07
CA PHE A 108 16.10 26.74 6.13
C PHE A 108 16.68 25.47 6.77
N GLU A 109 17.99 25.25 6.66
CA GLU A 109 18.70 24.16 7.34
C GLU A 109 18.72 24.36 8.86
N ALA A 110 19.08 25.54 9.33
CA ALA A 110 19.09 25.89 10.75
C ALA A 110 17.69 25.72 11.37
N GLU A 111 16.66 26.28 10.74
CA GLU A 111 15.28 26.11 11.20
C GLU A 111 14.83 24.64 11.19
N SER A 112 15.21 23.86 10.17
CA SER A 112 14.87 22.43 10.11
C SER A 112 15.60 21.62 11.18
N MET A 113 16.81 22.03 11.58
CA MET A 113 17.59 21.39 12.62
C MET A 113 16.96 21.61 13.99
N GLN A 114 16.52 22.85 14.29
CA GLN A 114 15.80 23.18 15.51
C GLN A 114 14.50 22.38 15.65
N ASP A 115 13.70 22.31 14.58
CA ASP A 115 12.46 21.52 14.59
C ASP A 115 12.70 20.03 14.76
N LYS A 116 13.83 19.51 14.23
CA LYS A 116 14.24 18.13 14.44
C LYS A 116 14.58 17.84 15.90
N GLN A 117 15.25 18.75 16.58
CA GLN A 117 15.54 18.63 18.00
C GLN A 117 14.25 18.66 18.84
N LYS A 118 13.35 19.61 18.56
CA LYS A 118 12.02 19.68 19.22
C LYS A 118 11.23 18.38 19.04
N TYR A 119 11.13 17.89 17.80
CA TYR A 119 10.46 16.62 17.50
C TYR A 119 11.10 15.42 18.21
N GLN A 120 12.43 15.39 18.38
CA GLN A 120 13.11 14.31 19.09
C GLN A 120 12.68 14.28 20.56
N LEU A 121 12.63 15.43 21.22
CA LEU A 121 12.15 15.56 22.60
C LEU A 121 10.67 15.18 22.71
N GLU A 122 9.80 15.71 21.83
CA GLU A 122 8.38 15.36 21.80
C GLU A 122 8.15 13.86 21.58
N MET A 123 8.94 13.23 20.72
CA MET A 123 8.85 11.79 20.44
C MET A 123 9.35 10.93 21.60
N GLN A 124 10.31 11.41 22.39
CA GLN A 124 10.74 10.74 23.63
C GLN A 124 9.60 10.78 24.65
N LEU A 125 9.08 11.97 24.94
CA LEU A 125 7.93 12.15 25.84
C LEU A 125 6.70 11.35 25.38
N TYR A 126 6.46 11.28 24.07
CA TYR A 126 5.37 10.49 23.51
C TYR A 126 5.51 9.00 23.81
N LYS A 127 6.72 8.45 23.69
CA LYS A 127 7.00 7.05 24.00
C LYS A 127 6.88 6.75 25.49
N GLU A 128 7.35 7.66 26.34
CA GLU A 128 7.24 7.52 27.79
C GLU A 128 5.79 7.55 28.27
N LYS A 129 4.92 8.28 27.57
CA LYS A 129 3.47 8.34 27.86
C LYS A 129 2.68 7.11 27.41
N LEU A 130 3.23 6.29 26.53
CA LEU A 130 2.51 5.15 25.96
C LEU A 130 2.49 3.99 26.95
N THR A 131 1.32 3.38 27.13
CA THR A 131 1.22 2.09 27.83
C THR A 131 1.68 0.95 26.91
N THR A 132 2.08 -0.18 27.49
CA THR A 132 2.48 -1.38 26.75
C THR A 132 1.38 -1.84 25.77
N GLU A 133 0.11 -1.81 26.21
CA GLU A 133 -1.05 -2.14 25.36
C GLU A 133 -1.17 -1.20 24.15
N GLN A 134 -0.97 0.11 24.35
CA GLN A 134 -1.00 1.10 23.27
C GLN A 134 0.17 0.91 22.30
N GLU A 135 1.36 0.55 22.80
CA GLU A 135 2.53 0.25 21.95
C GLU A 135 2.28 -0.98 21.06
N GLU A 136 1.70 -2.04 21.63
CA GLU A 136 1.32 -3.25 20.89
C GLU A 136 0.26 -2.95 19.83
N ALA A 137 -0.79 -2.20 20.19
CA ALA A 137 -1.83 -1.76 19.26
C ALA A 137 -1.23 -0.96 18.09
N LEU A 138 -0.31 -0.02 18.37
CA LEU A 138 0.42 0.72 17.34
C LEU A 138 1.28 -0.20 16.45
N HIS A 139 1.91 -1.22 17.02
CA HIS A 139 2.70 -2.19 16.26
C HIS A 139 1.81 -3.04 15.33
N GLN A 140 0.68 -3.55 15.82
CA GLN A 140 -0.29 -4.29 15.01
C GLN A 140 -0.86 -3.41 13.88
N LEU A 141 -1.16 -2.14 14.17
CA LEU A 141 -1.60 -1.19 13.16
C LEU A 141 -0.53 -0.98 12.08
N GLN A 142 0.75 -0.93 12.45
CA GLN A 142 1.84 -0.82 11.48
C GLN A 142 1.97 -2.07 10.61
N ILE A 143 1.86 -3.26 11.20
CA ILE A 143 1.85 -4.54 10.47
C ILE A 143 0.68 -4.57 9.49
N ALA A 144 -0.53 -4.22 9.94
CA ALA A 144 -1.73 -4.18 9.11
C ALA A 144 -1.56 -3.21 7.92
N LYS A 145 -1.06 -1.99 8.17
CA LYS A 145 -0.76 -0.99 7.12
C LYS A 145 0.29 -1.50 6.13
N ARG A 146 1.33 -2.19 6.59
CA ARG A 146 2.36 -2.79 5.70
C ARG A 146 1.77 -3.92 4.87
N LYS A 147 0.98 -4.81 5.46
CA LYS A 147 0.30 -5.92 4.79
C LYS A 147 -0.63 -5.40 3.69
N GLU A 148 -1.43 -4.38 3.99
CA GLU A 148 -2.33 -3.76 3.02
C GLU A 148 -1.57 -3.13 1.84
N ARG A 149 -0.49 -2.39 2.10
CA ARG A 149 0.36 -1.81 1.03
C ARG A 149 0.91 -2.90 0.12
N THR A 150 1.40 -3.99 0.71
CA THR A 150 1.90 -5.16 -0.05
C THR A 150 0.78 -5.79 -0.87
N GLN A 151 -0.41 -6.01 -0.31
CA GLN A 151 -1.57 -6.54 -1.03
C GLN A 151 -1.98 -5.64 -2.20
N ARG A 152 -1.99 -4.31 -2.02
CA ARG A 152 -2.28 -3.35 -3.09
C ARG A 152 -1.23 -3.41 -4.21
N ARG A 153 0.05 -3.50 -3.86
CA ARG A 153 1.15 -3.65 -4.83
C ARG A 153 0.99 -4.95 -5.62
N VAL A 154 0.81 -6.08 -4.94
CA VAL A 154 0.60 -7.39 -5.54
C VAL A 154 -0.64 -7.38 -6.45
N LYS A 155 -1.76 -6.79 -6.01
CA LYS A 155 -2.98 -6.67 -6.83
C LYS A 155 -2.75 -5.85 -8.10
N LYS A 156 -2.01 -4.73 -8.00
CA LYS A 156 -1.67 -3.88 -9.14
C LYS A 156 -0.77 -4.62 -10.13
N GLU A 157 0.25 -5.31 -9.62
CA GLU A 157 1.20 -6.11 -10.39
C GLU A 157 0.48 -7.27 -11.09
N SER A 158 -0.31 -8.07 -10.37
CA SER A 158 -1.14 -9.13 -10.97
C SER A 158 -2.05 -8.61 -12.08
N LYS A 159 -2.64 -7.40 -11.93
CA LYS A 159 -3.47 -6.81 -12.97
C LYS A 159 -2.64 -6.36 -14.18
N ALA A 160 -1.45 -5.79 -13.95
CA ALA A 160 -0.55 -5.37 -15.01
C ALA A 160 -0.04 -6.56 -15.83
N GLU A 161 0.16 -7.71 -15.19
CA GLU A 161 0.58 -8.97 -15.82
C GLU A 161 -0.59 -9.79 -16.36
N GLY A 162 -1.76 -9.17 -16.56
CA GLY A 162 -2.88 -9.81 -17.24
C GLY A 162 -3.49 -10.98 -16.51
N LYS A 163 -3.45 -11.02 -15.16
CA LYS A 163 -4.08 -12.10 -14.38
C LYS A 163 -5.55 -12.29 -14.81
N PRO A 164 -5.98 -13.52 -15.18
CA PRO A 164 -7.36 -13.79 -15.56
C PRO A 164 -8.36 -13.27 -14.52
N LYS A 165 -9.47 -12.70 -14.99
CA LYS A 165 -10.53 -12.19 -14.11
C LYS A 165 -11.45 -13.34 -13.72
N ARG A 166 -11.89 -13.36 -12.46
CA ARG A 166 -12.88 -14.33 -12.00
C ARG A 166 -14.17 -14.17 -12.82
N PRO A 167 -14.74 -15.27 -13.34
CA PRO A 167 -15.98 -15.22 -14.10
C PRO A 167 -17.15 -14.85 -13.19
N LEU A 168 -18.23 -14.37 -13.80
CA LEU A 168 -19.47 -14.09 -13.11
C LEU A 168 -20.11 -15.41 -12.63
N SER A 169 -20.68 -15.39 -11.42
CA SER A 169 -21.53 -16.46 -10.93
C SER A 169 -22.84 -16.54 -11.75
N SER A 170 -23.60 -17.62 -11.67
CA SER A 170 -24.90 -17.79 -12.35
C SER A 170 -25.83 -16.59 -12.12
N TYR A 171 -25.99 -16.16 -10.88
CA TYR A 171 -26.75 -14.95 -10.54
C TYR A 171 -26.10 -13.65 -11.08
N GLY A 172 -24.78 -13.60 -11.17
CA GLY A 172 -24.06 -12.46 -11.76
C GLY A 172 -24.27 -12.34 -13.27
N LEU A 173 -24.40 -13.47 -13.98
CA LEU A 173 -24.80 -13.51 -15.39
C LEU A 173 -26.24 -13.03 -15.55
N PHE A 174 -27.13 -13.43 -14.65
CA PHE A 174 -28.50 -12.92 -14.62
C PHE A 174 -28.56 -11.41 -14.40
N ILE A 175 -27.78 -10.87 -13.44
CA ILE A 175 -27.67 -9.42 -13.22
C ILE A 175 -27.11 -8.71 -14.46
N ARG A 176 -26.12 -9.29 -15.15
CA ARG A 176 -25.60 -8.73 -16.40
C ARG A 176 -26.72 -8.58 -17.44
N ASP A 177 -27.57 -9.59 -17.55
CA ASP A 177 -28.60 -9.65 -18.59
C ASP A 177 -29.84 -8.79 -18.24
N HIS A 178 -30.12 -8.57 -16.94
CA HIS A 178 -31.33 -7.89 -16.47
C HIS A 178 -31.06 -6.56 -15.73
N GLY A 179 -29.80 -6.19 -15.54
CA GLY A 179 -29.35 -5.08 -14.68
C GLY A 179 -29.39 -3.70 -15.31
N SER A 180 -30.13 -3.51 -16.40
CA SER A 180 -30.32 -2.18 -16.99
C SER A 180 -31.55 -1.51 -16.41
N SER A 181 -31.36 -0.71 -15.36
CA SER A 181 -32.38 0.24 -14.90
C SER A 181 -31.71 1.52 -14.42
N GLY A 182 -32.37 2.68 -14.63
CA GLY A 182 -31.91 3.97 -14.11
C GLY A 182 -32.08 4.13 -12.59
N LYS A 183 -32.40 3.04 -11.87
CA LYS A 183 -32.63 3.03 -10.41
C LYS A 183 -31.30 2.98 -9.65
N SER A 184 -31.38 3.28 -8.36
CA SER A 184 -30.25 3.08 -7.45
C SER A 184 -29.81 1.61 -7.45
N PHE A 185 -28.50 1.36 -7.45
CA PHE A 185 -27.94 0.00 -7.51
C PHE A 185 -28.48 -0.90 -6.39
N LYS A 186 -28.73 -0.35 -5.20
CA LYS A 186 -29.28 -1.11 -4.06
C LYS A 186 -30.72 -1.57 -4.33
N GLU A 187 -31.54 -0.71 -4.93
CA GLU A 187 -32.93 -1.01 -5.28
C GLU A 187 -33.00 -1.99 -6.44
N LEU A 188 -32.19 -1.77 -7.47
CA LEU A 188 -32.02 -2.69 -8.60
C LEU A 188 -31.62 -4.09 -8.13
N LEU A 189 -30.64 -4.19 -7.22
CA LEU A 189 -30.22 -5.48 -6.69
C LEU A 189 -31.33 -6.18 -5.89
N SER A 190 -32.14 -5.43 -5.13
CA SER A 190 -33.27 -6.00 -4.39
C SER A 190 -34.32 -6.55 -5.35
N GLU A 191 -34.65 -5.81 -6.41
CA GLU A 191 -35.59 -6.23 -7.44
C GLU A 191 -35.11 -7.47 -8.20
N LEU A 192 -33.85 -7.47 -8.63
CA LEU A 192 -33.25 -8.61 -9.34
C LEU A 192 -33.15 -9.85 -8.44
N LYS A 193 -32.92 -9.66 -7.14
CA LYS A 193 -32.92 -10.77 -6.18
C LYS A 193 -34.29 -11.44 -6.14
N SER A 194 -35.37 -10.66 -6.00
CA SER A 194 -36.74 -11.19 -6.02
C SER A 194 -37.08 -11.84 -7.35
N LYS A 195 -36.67 -11.24 -8.49
CA LYS A 195 -36.86 -11.86 -9.81
C LYS A 195 -36.12 -13.19 -9.91
N TRP A 196 -34.88 -13.28 -9.42
CA TRP A 196 -34.09 -14.51 -9.44
C TRP A 196 -34.70 -15.61 -8.59
N GLU A 197 -35.17 -15.30 -7.38
CA GLU A 197 -35.82 -16.28 -6.49
C GLU A 197 -37.08 -16.88 -7.15
N ASN A 198 -37.84 -16.06 -7.89
CA ASN A 198 -39.06 -16.46 -8.59
C ASN A 198 -38.83 -17.12 -9.97
N LEU A 199 -37.59 -17.21 -10.47
CA LEU A 199 -37.31 -17.93 -11.72
C LEU A 199 -37.48 -19.44 -11.53
N SER A 200 -37.92 -20.11 -12.59
CA SER A 200 -37.97 -21.57 -12.60
C SER A 200 -36.56 -22.17 -12.59
N GLU A 201 -36.41 -23.37 -12.04
CA GLU A 201 -35.10 -24.03 -12.00
C GLU A 201 -34.54 -24.28 -13.40
N VAL A 202 -35.39 -24.53 -14.40
CA VAL A 202 -34.95 -24.66 -15.81
C VAL A 202 -34.31 -23.36 -16.32
N GLN A 203 -34.86 -22.20 -15.95
CA GLN A 203 -34.30 -20.91 -16.32
C GLN A 203 -33.01 -20.60 -15.58
N LYS A 204 -32.91 -20.98 -14.29
CA LYS A 204 -31.68 -20.84 -13.50
C LYS A 204 -30.58 -21.76 -14.02
N GLU A 205 -30.91 -22.99 -14.41
CA GLU A 205 -29.97 -24.01 -14.88
C GLU A 205 -29.17 -23.52 -16.09
N LYS A 206 -29.82 -22.79 -17.01
CA LYS A 206 -29.13 -22.12 -18.13
C LYS A 206 -27.94 -21.28 -17.66
N TYR A 207 -28.13 -20.47 -16.62
CA TYR A 207 -27.06 -19.62 -16.07
C TYR A 207 -26.05 -20.43 -15.25
N HIS A 208 -26.47 -21.52 -14.60
CA HIS A 208 -25.56 -22.43 -13.92
C HIS A 208 -24.60 -23.10 -14.90
N ILE A 209 -25.10 -23.61 -16.02
CA ILE A 209 -24.29 -24.20 -17.09
C ILE A 209 -23.32 -23.16 -17.68
N GLU A 210 -23.80 -21.97 -18.03
CA GLU A 210 -22.93 -20.90 -18.56
C GLU A 210 -21.85 -20.48 -17.54
N SER A 211 -22.22 -20.33 -16.27
CA SER A 211 -21.30 -20.02 -15.18
C SER A 211 -20.24 -21.11 -15.02
N ASN A 212 -20.63 -22.39 -15.00
CA ASN A 212 -19.72 -23.52 -14.85
C ASN A 212 -18.72 -23.59 -16.01
N LYS A 213 -19.20 -23.42 -17.25
CA LYS A 213 -18.33 -23.35 -18.43
C LYS A 213 -17.33 -22.19 -18.33
N ASN A 214 -17.77 -21.01 -17.91
CA ASN A 214 -16.89 -19.87 -17.70
C ASN A 214 -15.86 -20.12 -16.58
N TRP A 215 -16.24 -20.86 -15.54
CA TRP A 215 -15.34 -21.28 -14.46
C TRP A 215 -14.27 -22.26 -14.91
N GLU A 216 -14.62 -23.23 -15.75
CA GLU A 216 -13.66 -24.17 -16.34
C GLU A 216 -12.64 -23.42 -17.21
N ASN A 217 -13.11 -22.57 -18.12
CA ASN A 217 -12.26 -21.74 -18.95
C ASN A 217 -11.30 -20.89 -18.10
N TYR A 218 -11.83 -20.19 -17.08
CA TYR A 218 -11.03 -19.39 -16.17
C TYR A 218 -9.97 -20.21 -15.41
N GLU A 219 -10.32 -21.41 -14.91
CA GLU A 219 -9.36 -22.22 -14.17
C GLU A 219 -8.23 -22.71 -15.09
N THR A 220 -8.52 -23.06 -16.35
CA THR A 220 -7.47 -23.41 -17.33
C THR A 220 -6.55 -22.23 -17.66
N GLU A 221 -7.12 -21.04 -17.92
CA GLU A 221 -6.35 -19.82 -18.16
C GLU A 221 -5.50 -19.44 -16.93
N LEU A 222 -6.07 -19.55 -15.73
CA LEU A 222 -5.39 -19.24 -14.49
C LEU A 222 -4.24 -20.22 -14.23
N GLN A 223 -4.41 -21.50 -14.52
CA GLN A 223 -3.33 -22.48 -14.37
C GLN A 223 -2.18 -22.20 -15.33
N LYS A 224 -2.47 -21.92 -16.61
CA LYS A 224 -1.45 -21.50 -17.58
C LYS A 224 -0.71 -20.26 -17.10
N TRP A 225 -1.45 -19.22 -16.71
CA TRP A 225 -0.88 -17.99 -16.16
C TRP A 225 -0.03 -18.25 -14.92
N GLU A 226 -0.47 -19.12 -14.00
CA GLU A 226 0.30 -19.46 -12.81
C GLU A 226 1.61 -20.17 -13.15
N ASN A 227 1.61 -21.07 -14.13
CA ASN A 227 2.82 -21.75 -14.59
C ASN A 227 3.82 -20.76 -15.19
N ASP A 228 3.38 -19.85 -16.08
CA ASP A 228 4.23 -18.81 -16.66
C ASP A 228 4.88 -17.94 -15.56
N ARG A 229 4.11 -17.55 -14.54
CA ARG A 229 4.63 -16.75 -13.42
C ARG A 229 5.59 -17.54 -12.53
N VAL A 230 5.42 -18.85 -12.41
CA VAL A 230 6.36 -19.73 -11.68
C VAL A 230 7.67 -19.84 -12.45
N GLU A 231 7.63 -19.99 -13.77
CA GLU A 231 8.81 -20.03 -14.64
C GLU A 231 9.59 -18.71 -14.61
N GLU A 232 8.89 -17.57 -14.60
CA GLU A 232 9.49 -16.24 -14.42
C GLU A 232 10.01 -15.98 -12.99
N GLY A 233 9.82 -16.91 -12.05
CA GLY A 233 10.22 -16.77 -10.64
C GLY A 233 9.33 -15.84 -9.81
N LYS A 234 8.19 -15.37 -10.35
CA LYS A 234 7.23 -14.46 -9.70
C LYS A 234 6.25 -15.20 -8.79
N LEU A 235 6.80 -15.96 -7.85
CA LEU A 235 6.02 -16.78 -6.93
C LEU A 235 5.02 -15.94 -6.12
N HIS A 236 5.32 -14.69 -5.75
CA HIS A 236 4.43 -13.87 -4.92
C HIS A 236 3.04 -13.66 -5.53
N LEU A 237 2.89 -13.73 -6.85
CA LEU A 237 1.63 -13.49 -7.59
C LEU A 237 0.72 -14.72 -7.70
N VAL A 238 1.29 -15.90 -7.44
CA VAL A 238 0.65 -17.22 -7.59
C VAL A 238 -0.17 -17.59 -6.33
N ARG A 239 -1.25 -18.38 -6.50
CA ARG A 239 -2.08 -18.88 -5.39
C ARG A 239 -1.26 -19.69 -4.38
N THR A 240 -1.75 -19.73 -3.14
CA THR A 240 -1.17 -20.53 -2.05
C THR A 240 -1.19 -22.03 -2.34
N LYS A 241 -2.25 -22.54 -2.99
CA LYS A 241 -2.36 -23.95 -3.39
C LYS A 241 -1.20 -24.37 -4.30
N THR A 242 -0.93 -23.58 -5.33
CA THR A 242 0.13 -23.82 -6.31
C THR A 242 1.52 -23.73 -5.65
N LYS A 243 1.74 -22.73 -4.78
CA LYS A 243 2.97 -22.63 -3.95
C LYS A 243 3.22 -23.88 -3.10
N LYS A 244 2.18 -24.35 -2.39
CA LYS A 244 2.27 -25.55 -1.55
C LYS A 244 2.58 -26.79 -2.38
N SER A 245 1.94 -26.95 -3.54
CA SER A 245 2.20 -28.07 -4.45
C SER A 245 3.66 -28.08 -4.93
N LEU A 246 4.20 -26.93 -5.33
CA LEU A 246 5.62 -26.78 -5.71
C LEU A 246 6.58 -27.11 -4.57
N GLN A 247 6.26 -26.72 -3.33
CA GLN A 247 7.05 -27.06 -2.15
C GLN A 247 7.08 -28.58 -1.90
N LEU A 248 5.94 -29.25 -2.05
CA LEU A 248 5.83 -30.71 -1.89
C LEU A 248 6.63 -31.45 -2.96
N LEU A 249 6.57 -31.00 -4.22
CA LEU A 249 7.37 -31.56 -5.32
C LEU A 249 8.87 -31.44 -5.05
N LYS A 250 9.34 -30.26 -4.61
CA LYS A 250 10.74 -30.04 -4.21
C LYS A 250 11.19 -30.90 -3.02
N LYS A 251 10.28 -31.24 -2.10
CA LYS A 251 10.59 -32.12 -0.96
C LYS A 251 10.77 -33.57 -1.40
N LYS A 252 9.95 -34.04 -2.35
CA LYS A 252 10.02 -35.39 -2.92
C LYS A 252 11.26 -35.63 -3.79
N SER A 253 11.76 -34.59 -4.46
CA SER A 253 12.94 -34.69 -5.33
C SER A 253 14.28 -34.59 -4.61
N LYS A 254 14.31 -34.33 -3.30
CA LYS A 254 15.56 -34.37 -2.52
C LYS A 254 15.91 -35.83 -2.23
N PRO A 255 17.09 -36.33 -2.66
CA PRO A 255 17.49 -37.70 -2.38
C PRO A 255 17.54 -37.91 -0.86
N ASN A 256 16.96 -39.02 -0.40
CA ASN A 256 17.19 -39.51 0.96
C ASN A 256 18.70 -39.69 1.10
N LYS A 257 19.34 -38.93 1.99
CA LYS A 257 20.66 -39.29 2.49
C LYS A 257 20.47 -40.59 3.27
N THR A 258 20.57 -41.73 2.58
CA THR A 258 20.72 -43.02 3.22
C THR A 258 22.08 -43.00 3.90
N ASN A 259 22.06 -42.95 5.24
CA ASN A 259 23.22 -43.20 6.07
C ASN A 259 23.79 -44.55 5.63
N THR A 260 24.98 -44.51 5.05
CA THR A 260 25.81 -45.69 4.84
C THR A 260 26.69 -45.77 6.07
N GLU A 261 26.42 -46.78 6.91
CA GLU A 261 27.33 -47.25 7.96
C GLU A 261 28.58 -47.89 7.35
#